data_AF-A0A6A6AZ78-F1
#
_entry.id   AF-A0A6A6AZ78-F1
#
_cell.length_a   1.000
_cell.length_b   1.000
_cell.length_c   1.000
_cell.angle_alpha   90.00
_cell.angle_beta   90.00
_cell.angle_gamma   90.00
#
_symmetry.space_group_name_H-M   'P 1'
#
loop_
_entity.id
_entity.type
_entity.pdbx_description
1 polymer ?
#
loop_
_entity_poly.entity_id
_entity_poly.type
_entity_poly.pdbx_seq_one_letter_code
_entity_poly.pdbx_strand_id
1 'polypeptide(L)' 'MAFDLKGAFNAVNKEALDNCLGQRRIPSQARKWISSFISDRSASISFDGFTKPASTLSYPGLL' A
#
# COMPACT_ATOMS: atom_id res chain seq x y z
N MET A 1 -25.33 8.45 6.70
CA MET A 1 -24.48 7.44 6.02
C MET A 1 -23.14 8.07 5.77
N ALA A 2 -22.06 7.54 6.35
CA ALA A 2 -20.69 7.99 6.07
C ALA A 2 -20.03 6.93 5.19
N PHE A 3 -19.49 7.33 4.04
CA PHE A 3 -18.67 6.43 3.22
C PHE A 3 -17.33 6.25 3.93
N ASP A 4 -17.02 5.01 4.34
CA ASP A 4 -15.69 4.68 4.85
C ASP A 4 -14.70 4.57 3.68
N LEU A 5 -14.30 5.74 3.19
CA LEU A 5 -13.25 5.87 2.19
C LEU A 5 -11.93 5.32 2.72
N LYS A 6 -11.67 5.40 4.03
CA LYS A 6 -10.42 4.98 4.65
C LYS A 6 -10.28 3.45 4.64
N GLY A 7 -11.34 2.71 4.95
CA GLY A 7 -11.37 1.25 4.81
C GLY A 7 -11.23 0.77 3.37
N ALA A 8 -11.85 1.48 2.42
CA ALA A 8 -11.80 1.11 0.99
C ALA A 8 -10.37 1.11 0.40
N PHE A 9 -9.51 2.05 0.81
CA PHE A 9 -8.11 2.09 0.35
C PHE A 9 -7.20 1.08 1.07
N ASN A 10 -7.50 0.72 2.31
CA ASN A 10 -6.69 -0.24 3.08
C ASN A 10 -7.08 -1.71 2.82
N ALA A 11 -8.29 -1.97 2.34
CA ALA A 11 -8.80 -3.33 2.07
C ALA A 11 -8.86 -3.69 0.57
N VAL A 12 -8.04 -3.04 -0.26
CA VAL A 12 -8.02 -3.33 -1.71
C VAL A 12 -7.63 -4.79 -1.93
N ASN A 13 -8.51 -5.54 -2.61
CA ASN A 13 -8.19 -6.88 -3.10
C ASN A 13 -7.09 -6.76 -4.17
N LYS A 14 -5.89 -7.20 -3.83
CA LYS A 14 -4.68 -7.06 -4.65
C LYS A 14 -4.80 -7.82 -5.97
N GLU A 15 -5.43 -9.00 -5.98
CA GLU A 15 -5.65 -9.79 -7.19
C GLU A 15 -6.65 -9.13 -8.14
N ALA A 16 -7.77 -8.63 -7.60
CA ALA A 16 -8.76 -7.91 -8.39
C ALA A 16 -8.17 -6.63 -9.00
N LEU A 17 -7.32 -5.91 -8.26
CA LEU A 17 -6.61 -4.74 -8.75
C LEU A 17 -5.64 -5.11 -9.89
N ASP A 18 -4.80 -6.14 -9.70
CA ASP A 18 -3.81 -6.54 -10.70
C ASP A 18 -4.46 -7.01 -12.01
N ASN A 19 -5.57 -7.76 -11.91
CA ASN A 19 -6.40 -8.14 -13.05
C ASN A 19 -6.96 -6.92 -13.79
N CYS A 20 -7.50 -5.94 -13.06
CA CYS A 20 -8.01 -4.71 -13.65
C CYS A 20 -6.91 -3.90 -14.36
N LEU A 21 -5.72 -3.80 -13.76
CA LEU A 21 -4.56 -3.15 -14.38
C LEU A 21 -4.12 -3.89 -15.66
N GLY A 22 -4.15 -5.23 -15.65
CA GLY A 22 -3.86 -6.06 -16.82
C GLY A 22 -4.86 -5.82 -17.97
N GLN A 23 -6.16 -5.77 -17.68
CA GLN A 23 -7.20 -5.47 -18.68
C GLN A 23 -7.03 -4.07 -19.29
N ARG A 24 -6.54 -3.10 -18.50
CA ARG A 24 -6.21 -1.74 -18.94
C ARG A 24 -4.89 -1.63 -19.70
N ARG A 25 -4.23 -2.76 -19.98
CA ARG A 25 -2.94 -2.84 -20.68
C ARG A 25 -1.82 -2.05 -19.98
N ILE A 26 -1.89 -1.94 -18.66
CA ILE A 26 -0.81 -1.33 -17.88
C ILE A 26 0.42 -2.24 -17.94
N PRO A 27 1.61 -1.69 -18.24
CA PRO A 27 2.83 -2.49 -18.33
C PRO A 27 3.13 -3.27 -17.05
N SER A 28 3.70 -4.47 -17.21
CA SER A 28 4.06 -5.34 -16.09
C SER A 28 5.01 -4.69 -15.09
N GLN A 29 5.95 -3.86 -15.57
CA GLN A 29 6.86 -3.06 -14.72
C GLN A 29 6.07 -2.12 -13.78
N ALA A 30 5.07 -1.42 -14.32
CA ALA A 30 4.23 -0.50 -13.55
C ALA A 30 3.32 -1.26 -12.58
N ARG A 31 2.77 -2.41 -12.98
CA ARG A 31 2.00 -3.29 -12.09
C ARG A 31 2.82 -3.79 -10.91
N LYS A 32 4.07 -4.21 -11.13
CA LYS A 32 5.00 -4.60 -10.06
C LYS A 32 5.27 -3.44 -9.10
N TRP A 33 5.49 -2.24 -9.64
CA TRP A 33 5.69 -1.04 -8.83
C TRP A 33 4.46 -0.71 -7.98
N ILE A 34 3.25 -0.73 -8.57
CA ILE A 34 1.99 -0.52 -7.84
C ILE A 34 1.81 -1.58 -6.76
N SER A 35 2.06 -2.86 -7.07
CA SER A 35 1.99 -3.96 -6.10
C SER A 35 2.93 -3.76 -4.91
N SER A 36 4.17 -3.30 -5.16
CA SER A 36 5.13 -2.98 -4.10
C SER A 36 4.72 -1.79 -3.22
N PHE A 37 3.87 -0.90 -3.75
CA PHE A 37 3.40 0.28 -3.02
C PHE A 37 2.19 -0.04 -2.12
N ILE A 38 1.34 -0.98 -2.54
CA ILE A 38 0.13 -1.41 -1.81
C ILE A 38 0.36 -2.66 -0.94
N SER A 39 1.55 -3.26 -0.99
CA SER A 39 1.97 -4.31 -0.05
C SER A 39 2.21 -3.73 1.36
N ASP A 40 2.32 -4.61 2.35
CA ASP A 40 2.54 -4.22 3.75
C ASP A 40 3.78 -3.32 3.85
N ARG A 41 3.56 -2.05 4.21
CA ARG A 41 4.65 -1.09 4.36
C ARG A 41 5.14 -1.16 5.79
N SER A 42 6.44 -1.29 5.97
CA SER A 42 7.09 -1.16 7.27
C SER A 42 7.85 0.15 7.34
N ALA A 43 7.74 0.88 8.44
CA ALA A 43 8.59 2.04 8.70
C ALA A 43 9.26 1.92 10.07
N SER A 44 10.49 2.42 10.16
CA SER A 44 11.20 2.68 11.40
C SER A 44 11.28 4.19 11.62
N ILE A 45 11.10 4.61 12.87
CA ILE A 45 11.29 6.02 13.26
C ILE A 45 12.64 6.13 13.96
N SER A 46 13.48 7.03 13.47
CA SER A 46 14.79 7.34 14.04
C SER A 46 14.80 8.77 14.55
N PHE A 47 15.12 8.95 15.84
CA PHE A 47 15.25 10.26 16.47
C PHE A 47 16.34 10.22 17.54
N ASP A 48 17.25 11.20 17.50
CA ASP A 48 18.32 11.40 18.49
C ASP A 48 19.14 10.13 18.83
N GLY A 49 19.63 9.43 17.81
CA GLY A 49 20.41 8.20 17.96
C GLY A 49 19.59 6.96 18.33
N PHE A 50 18.29 7.10 18.64
CA PHE A 50 17.40 5.99 18.90
C PHE A 50 16.59 5.63 17.64
N THR A 51 16.64 4.37 17.22
CA THR A 51 15.84 3.86 16.11
C THR A 51 14.89 2.77 16.60
N LYS A 52 13.59 2.99 16.40
CA LYS A 52 12.59 1.94 16.62
C LYS A 52 12.71 0.88 15.52
N PRO A 53 12.57 -0.42 15.85
CA PRO A 53 12.47 -1.47 14.84
C PRO A 53 11.37 -1.17 13.83
N ALA A 54 11.58 -1.57 12.57
CA ALA A 54 10.58 -1.40 11.53
C ALA A 54 9.29 -2.13 11.95
N SER A 55 8.17 -1.40 11.94
CA SER A 55 6.85 -1.94 12.27
C SER A 55 5.91 -1.78 11.10
N THR A 56 5.01 -2.73 10.92
CA THR A 56 3.98 -2.66 9.88
C THR A 56 3.11 -1.44 10.12
N LEU A 57 3.02 -0.57 9.12
CA LEU A 57 2.16 0.60 9.17
C LEU A 57 0.71 0.16 9.11
N SER A 58 -0.06 0.55 10.12
CA SER A 58 -1.51 0.27 10.18
C SER A 58 -2.29 1.01 9.08
N TYR A 59 -1.72 2.10 8.54
CA TYR A 59 -2.28 2.89 7.45
C TYR A 59 -1.21 3.19 6.41
N PRO A 60 -0.87 2.24 5.53
CA PRO A 60 0.09 2.50 4.48
C PRO A 60 -0.38 3.69 3.61
N GLY A 61 -1.67 3.79 3.28
CA GLY A 61 -2.21 4.77 2.33
C GLY A 61 -2.06 6.27 2.63
N LEU A 62 -1.72 6.68 3.85
CA LEU A 62 -1.46 8.09 4.19
C LEU A 62 0.05 8.33 4.22
N LEU A 63 0.56 8.98 3.17
CA LEU A 63 1.80 9.75 3.22
C LEU A 63 1.46 11.20 3.57
#